data_AF-A0A915NCG2-F1
#
_entry.id   AF-A0A915NCG2-F1
#
_cell.length_a   1.000
_cell.length_b   1.000
_cell.length_c   1.000
_cell.angle_alpha   90.00
_cell.angle_beta   90.00
_cell.angle_gamma   90.00
#
_symmetry.space_group_name_H-M   'P 1'
#
loop_
_entity.id
_entity.type
_entity.pdbx_description
1 polymer ?
#
loop_
_entity_poly.entity_id
_entity_poly.type
_entity_poly.pdbx_seq_one_letter_code
_entity_poly.pdbx_strand_id
1 'polypeptide(L)'
;MYYIKKLIQTNIPGIYVKSIMLGNNVVEDVEKGFFSNMNEQINIVCEMLKEDENLLKGYNAIGFSQGGLFMRAIAQRCPYPPIKNLISVGGPQQGVFG
;
A
#
# COMPACT_ATOMS: atom_id res chain seq x y z
N MET A 1 8.86 8.90 -0.35
CA MET A 1 8.03 8.25 0.70
C MET A 1 8.60 8.32 2.12
N TYR A 2 9.93 8.34 2.31
CA TYR A 2 10.56 8.33 3.65
C TYR A 2 10.04 9.43 4.61
N TYR A 3 9.75 10.62 4.08
CA TYR A 3 9.22 11.74 4.87
C TYR A 3 7.88 11.41 5.56
N ILE A 4 6.92 10.81 4.84
CA ILE A 4 5.61 10.46 5.39
C ILE A 4 5.74 9.41 6.49
N LYS A 5 6.55 8.37 6.26
CA LYS A 5 6.84 7.36 7.28
C LYS A 5 7.41 8.01 8.56
N LYS A 6 8.42 8.87 8.40
CA LYS A 6 9.02 9.59 9.53
C LYS A 6 8.00 10.47 10.25
N LEU A 7 7.19 11.22 9.50
CA LEU A 7 6.15 12.09 10.06
C LEU A 7 5.15 11.31 10.91
N ILE A 8 4.66 10.16 10.41
CA ILE A 8 3.74 9.29 11.16
C ILE A 8 4.40 8.79 12.44
N GLN A 9 5.62 8.29 12.36
CA GLN A 9 6.34 7.74 13.51
C GLN A 9 6.67 8.81 14.56
N THR A 10 6.92 10.05 14.15
CA THR A 10 7.14 11.18 15.07
C THR A 10 5.86 11.57 15.81
N ASN A 11 4.70 11.52 15.16
CA ASN A 11 3.43 11.94 15.76
C ASN A 11 2.70 10.80 16.49
N ILE A 12 3.06 9.54 16.24
CA ILE A 12 2.47 8.37 16.90
C ILE A 12 3.61 7.45 17.39
N PRO A 13 4.16 7.71 18.59
CA PRO A 13 5.25 6.91 19.14
C PRO A 13 4.91 5.41 19.23
N GLY A 14 5.84 4.56 18.82
CA GLY A 14 5.68 3.10 18.85
C GLY A 14 4.89 2.49 17.69
N ILE A 15 4.38 3.31 16.74
CA ILE A 15 3.66 2.78 15.58
C ILE A 15 4.60 2.04 14.61
N TYR A 16 4.15 0.87 14.16
CA TYR A 16 4.78 0.15 13.05
C TYR A 16 4.30 0.73 11.71
N VAL A 17 5.24 1.07 10.83
CA VAL A 17 4.94 1.60 9.48
C VAL A 17 5.67 0.79 8.41
N LYS A 18 4.90 0.01 7.66
CA LYS A 18 5.33 -0.67 6.44
C LYS A 18 5.08 0.23 5.23
N SER A 19 6.15 0.70 4.60
CA SER A 19 6.07 1.27 3.24
C SER A 19 6.23 0.11 2.27
N ILE A 20 5.20 -0.17 1.47
CA ILE A 20 5.25 -1.21 0.44
C ILE A 20 6.28 -0.79 -0.62
N MET A 21 7.12 -1.74 -1.02
CA MET A 21 8.11 -1.62 -2.08
C MET A 21 8.05 -2.92 -2.88
N LEU A 22 7.94 -2.82 -4.21
CA LEU A 22 7.86 -3.94 -5.12
C LEU A 22 9.17 -4.07 -5.90
N GLY A 23 9.86 -5.19 -5.77
CA GLY A 23 11.22 -5.35 -6.32
C GLY A 23 12.30 -5.20 -5.26
N ASN A 24 13.55 -5.28 -5.69
CA ASN A 24 14.70 -5.40 -4.80
C ASN A 24 15.29 -4.05 -4.38
N ASN A 25 14.93 -2.98 -5.08
CA ASN A 25 15.46 -1.64 -4.86
C ASN A 25 14.46 -0.56 -5.32
N VAL A 26 14.79 0.70 -5.02
CA VAL A 26 13.93 1.85 -5.34
C VAL A 26 13.74 2.04 -6.85
N VAL A 27 14.75 1.71 -7.66
CA VAL A 27 14.66 1.87 -9.13
C VAL A 27 13.64 0.89 -9.70
N GLU A 28 13.75 -0.39 -9.34
CA GLU A 28 12.78 -1.42 -9.74
C GLU A 28 11.35 -1.10 -9.25
N ASP A 29 11.21 -0.58 -8.03
CA ASP A 29 9.90 -0.19 -7.47
C ASP A 29 9.25 0.93 -8.28
N VAL A 30 10.03 1.93 -8.69
CA VAL A 30 9.57 3.00 -9.57
C VAL A 30 9.19 2.46 -10.94
N GLU A 31 10.03 1.64 -11.57
CA GLU A 31 9.75 1.05 -12.87
C GLU A 31 8.47 0.21 -12.86
N LYS A 32 8.28 -0.62 -11.81
CA LYS A 32 7.06 -1.42 -11.65
C LYS A 32 5.82 -0.55 -11.44
N GLY A 33 5.96 0.63 -10.85
CA GLY A 33 4.87 1.60 -10.75
C GLY A 33 4.26 2.01 -12.10
N PHE A 34 5.06 1.96 -13.18
CA PHE A 34 4.64 2.32 -14.54
C PHE A 34 4.35 1.12 -15.44
N PHE A 35 5.18 0.07 -15.37
CA PHE A 35 5.22 -0.97 -16.42
C PHE A 35 4.69 -2.34 -16.01
N SER A 36 4.44 -2.58 -14.72
CA SER A 36 4.00 -3.90 -14.24
C SER A 36 2.47 -4.02 -14.19
N ASN A 37 1.96 -5.24 -14.37
CA ASN A 37 0.53 -5.53 -14.29
C ASN A 37 0.01 -5.32 -12.86
N MET A 38 -0.94 -4.42 -12.69
CA MET A 38 -1.53 -4.12 -11.39
C MET A 38 -2.10 -5.36 -10.69
N ASN A 39 -2.75 -6.29 -11.40
CA ASN A 39 -3.34 -7.48 -10.75
C ASN A 39 -2.28 -8.37 -10.09
N GLU A 40 -1.10 -8.49 -10.72
CA GLU A 40 0.02 -9.23 -10.16
C GLU A 40 0.60 -8.52 -8.94
N GLN A 41 0.73 -7.19 -9.00
CA GLN A 41 1.18 -6.41 -7.85
C GLN A 41 0.24 -6.58 -6.65
N ILE A 42 -1.07 -6.56 -6.88
CA ILE A 42 -2.05 -6.80 -5.80
C ILE A 42 -1.83 -8.18 -5.17
N ASN A 43 -1.63 -9.23 -5.97
CA ASN A 43 -1.37 -10.56 -5.44
C ASN A 43 -0.08 -10.62 -4.60
N ILE A 44 1.00 -10.02 -5.09
CA ILE A 44 2.28 -9.94 -4.35
C ILE A 44 2.09 -9.21 -3.02
N VAL A 45 1.42 -8.06 -3.04
CA VAL A 45 1.18 -7.28 -1.81
C VAL A 45 0.28 -8.03 -0.84
N CYS A 46 -0.74 -8.74 -1.32
CA CYS A 46 -1.59 -9.56 -0.45
C CYS A 46 -0.78 -10.61 0.33
N GLU A 47 0.18 -11.29 -0.31
CA GLU A 47 1.05 -12.25 0.38
C GLU A 47 2.01 -11.56 1.35
N MET A 48 2.65 -10.45 0.93
CA MET A 48 3.52 -9.66 1.81
C MET A 48 2.82 -9.20 3.11
N LEU A 49 1.53 -8.87 3.02
CA LEU A 49 0.73 -8.44 4.16
C LEU A 49 0.34 -9.59 5.09
N LYS A 50 0.13 -10.80 4.55
CA LYS A 50 -0.15 -12.00 5.33
C LYS A 50 1.08 -12.51 6.09
N GLU A 51 2.27 -12.29 5.53
CA GLU A 51 3.54 -12.71 6.14
C GLU A 51 4.02 -11.73 7.23
N ASP A 52 3.48 -10.51 7.30
CA ASP A 52 3.86 -9.51 8.30
C ASP A 52 3.07 -9.68 9.61
N GLU A 53 3.70 -10.30 10.61
CA GLU A 53 3.11 -10.57 11.92
C GLU A 53 2.54 -9.31 12.61
N ASN A 54 3.11 -8.14 12.34
CA ASN A 54 2.66 -6.87 12.94
C ASN A 54 1.31 -6.40 12.38
N LEU A 55 0.89 -6.93 11.22
CA LEU A 55 -0.33 -6.53 10.52
C LEU A 55 -1.48 -7.51 10.70
N LEU A 56 -1.22 -8.72 11.24
CA LEU A 56 -2.21 -9.80 11.34
C LEU A 56 -3.48 -9.43 12.11
N LYS A 57 -3.37 -8.56 13.11
CA LYS A 57 -4.51 -8.03 13.90
C LYS A 57 -5.24 -6.88 13.22
N GLY A 58 -4.99 -6.66 11.93
CA GLY A 58 -5.54 -5.62 11.09
C GLY A 58 -4.80 -4.29 11.19
N TYR A 59 -4.81 -3.55 10.09
CA TYR A 59 -3.97 -2.38 9.86
C TYR A 59 -4.75 -1.23 9.20
N ASN A 60 -4.22 -0.02 9.29
CA ASN A 60 -4.69 1.11 8.50
C ASN A 60 -3.87 1.20 7.21
N ALA A 61 -4.49 1.57 6.10
CA ALA A 61 -3.85 1.72 4.81
C ALA A 61 -3.90 3.18 4.34
N ILE A 62 -2.79 3.67 3.78
CA ILE A 62 -2.71 4.99 3.15
C ILE A 62 -2.18 4.78 1.72
N GLY A 63 -2.94 5.22 0.73
CA GLY A 63 -2.56 5.14 -0.68
C GLY A 63 -2.51 6.52 -1.33
N PHE A 64 -1.37 6.87 -1.93
CA PHE A 64 -1.15 8.13 -2.64
C PHE A 64 -1.32 7.95 -4.15
N SER A 65 -2.01 8.87 -4.83
CA SER A 65 -2.26 8.81 -6.27
C SER A 65 -2.81 7.42 -6.66
N GLN A 66 -2.29 6.74 -7.69
CA GLN A 66 -2.71 5.39 -8.06
C GLN A 66 -2.71 4.38 -6.90
N GLY A 67 -1.83 4.56 -5.90
CA GLY A 67 -1.78 3.71 -4.72
C GLY A 67 -3.08 3.70 -3.91
N GLY A 68 -3.89 4.76 -3.99
CA GLY A 68 -5.23 4.79 -3.37
C GLY A 68 -6.22 3.82 -4.03
N LEU A 69 -6.16 3.68 -5.36
CA LEU A 69 -6.92 2.69 -6.10
C LEU A 69 -6.40 1.27 -5.81
N PHE A 70 -5.09 1.12 -5.67
CA PHE A 70 -4.46 -0.18 -5.41
C PHE A 70 -4.82 -0.70 -4.02
N MET A 71 -4.78 0.15 -3.00
CA MET A 71 -5.20 -0.22 -1.64
C MET A 71 -6.70 -0.54 -1.57
N ARG A 72 -7.54 0.11 -2.38
CA ARG A 72 -8.95 -0.30 -2.53
C ARG A 72 -9.05 -1.72 -3.12
N ALA A 73 -8.26 -2.03 -4.15
CA ALA A 73 -8.25 -3.39 -4.72
C ALA A 73 -7.78 -4.45 -3.71
N ILE A 74 -6.78 -4.15 -2.88
CA ILE A 74 -6.36 -5.02 -1.76
C ILE A 74 -7.51 -5.27 -0.79
N ALA A 75 -8.20 -4.21 -0.35
CA ALA A 75 -9.34 -4.31 0.56
C ALA A 75 -10.44 -5.23 0.01
N GLN A 76 -10.65 -5.22 -1.30
CA GLN A 76 -11.69 -6.01 -1.97
C GLN A 76 -11.27 -7.44 -2.32
N ARG A 77 -9.97 -7.70 -2.55
CA ARG A 77 -9.47 -9.00 -3.05
C ARG A 77 -8.82 -9.87 -1.99
N CYS A 78 -8.20 -9.29 -0.97
CA CYS A 78 -7.58 -10.04 0.13
C CYS A 78 -8.01 -9.45 1.48
N PRO A 79 -9.18 -9.88 2.01
CA PRO A 79 -9.75 -9.31 3.23
C PRO A 79 -8.98 -9.63 4.52
N TYR A 80 -7.93 -10.46 4.44
CA TYR A 80 -7.08 -10.84 5.56
C TYR A 80 -5.59 -10.59 5.25
N PRO A 81 -4.84 -9.89 6.13
CA PRO A 81 -5.33 -9.21 7.34
C PRO A 81 -6.28 -8.03 7.04
N PRO A 82 -7.21 -7.68 7.95
CA PRO A 82 -8.26 -6.72 7.64
C PRO A 82 -7.74 -5.27 7.64
N ILE A 83 -8.07 -4.53 6.58
CA ILE A 83 -7.93 -3.07 6.56
C ILE A 83 -9.01 -2.47 7.45
N LYS A 84 -8.59 -1.71 8.48
CA LYS A 84 -9.49 -1.02 9.43
C LYS A 84 -9.96 0.31 8.87
N ASN A 85 -9.01 1.12 8.38
CA ASN A 85 -9.28 2.40 7.72
C ASN A 85 -8.44 2.49 6.44
N LEU A 86 -9.06 2.97 5.36
CA LEU A 86 -8.38 3.28 4.09
C LEU A 86 -8.40 4.79 3.85
N ILE A 87 -7.22 5.41 3.80
CA ILE A 87 -7.03 6.81 3.44
C ILE A 87 -6.49 6.87 2.02
N SER A 88 -7.30 7.39 1.08
CA SER A 88 -6.87 7.64 -0.29
C SER A 88 -6.53 9.11 -0.47
N VAL A 89 -5.26 9.40 -0.76
CA VAL A 89 -4.77 10.77 -1.02
C VAL A 89 -4.67 10.96 -2.52
N GLY A 90 -5.73 11.50 -3.13
CA GLY A 90 -5.79 11.81 -4.57
C GLY A 90 -5.83 10.59 -5.49
N GLY A 91 -6.48 9.49 -5.06
CA GLY A 91 -6.54 8.27 -5.87
C GLY A 91 -7.60 8.29 -6.99
N PRO A 92 -7.28 7.83 -8.22
CA PRO A 92 -8.20 7.82 -9.35
C PRO A 92 -9.19 6.64 -9.26
N GLN A 93 -10.14 6.72 -8.33
CA GLN A 93 -11.02 5.57 -8.03
C GLN A 93 -11.91 5.12 -9.21
N GLN A 94 -12.21 6.05 -10.12
CA GLN A 94 -12.94 5.84 -11.38
C GLN A 94 -12.02 5.83 -12.62
N GLY A 95 -10.71 5.64 -12.42
CA GLY A 95 -9.73 5.82 -13.48
C GLY A 95 -9.50 7.29 -13.82
N VAL A 96 -8.88 7.51 -14.98
CA VAL A 96 -8.62 8.83 -15.57
C VAL A 96 -9.11 8.83 -17.00
N PHE A 97 -9.61 9.97 -17.47
CA PHE A 97 -10.05 10.18 -18.84
C PHE A 97 -9.28 11.37 -19.42
N GLY A 98 -8.86 11.28 -20.68
CA GLY A 98 -8.11 12.30 -21.41
C GLY A 98 -7.62 11.79 -22.75
#